data_AF-A0A7Y3A5B2-F1
#
_entry.id   AF-A0A7Y3A5B2-F1
#
_cell.length_a   1.000
_cell.length_b   1.000
_cell.length_c   1.000
_cell.angle_alpha   90.00
_cell.angle_beta   90.00
_cell.angle_gamma   90.00
#
_symmetry.space_group_name_H-M   'P 1'
#
loop_
_entity.id
_entity.type
_entity.pdbx_description
1 polymer ?
#
loop_
_entity_poly.entity_id
_entity_poly.type
_entity_poly.pdbx_seq_one_letter_code
_entity_poly.pdbx_strand_id
1 'polypeptide(L)'
;MFKILFQIFKFVFILVFPFVLLIRGSVFLHSQYELFPWLCILGGALFTVILLFIYFSFIYGSLSGKFGDSGSVKRRVLIAILIVVLYAFHGLFYIGNKNLKNNSLKSEVLDVHPILRLSVSTLIHLDKDLIITDADRMPEDYRRMGLKSRNHSLHYKQSNGYSHALDIRTNYRNEIRNFLVRAYFQLMGFRTIRHSDSGTTGDHLHVSLMSHDRPYAK
;
A
#
# COMPACT_ATOMS: atom_id res chain seq x y z
N MET A 1 -29.74 0.09 -18.68
CA MET A 1 -28.27 0.16 -18.72
C MET A 1 -27.68 1.05 -17.62
N PHE A 2 -28.03 2.34 -17.53
CA PHE A 2 -27.46 3.26 -16.52
C PHE A 2 -27.64 2.81 -15.06
N LYS A 3 -28.83 2.31 -14.68
CA LYS A 3 -29.09 1.77 -13.32
C LYS A 3 -28.18 0.60 -12.96
N ILE A 4 -27.93 -0.31 -13.91
CA ILE A 4 -27.06 -1.49 -13.68
C ILE A 4 -25.61 -1.04 -13.48
N LEU A 5 -25.13 -0.14 -14.35
CA LEU A 5 -23.78 0.41 -14.26
C LEU A 5 -23.54 1.11 -12.91
N PHE A 6 -24.53 1.86 -12.43
CA PHE A 6 -24.49 2.51 -11.12
C PHE A 6 -24.43 1.50 -9.97
N GLN A 7 -25.18 0.40 -10.01
CA GLN A 7 -25.12 -0.63 -8.96
C GLN A 7 -23.77 -1.36 -8.94
N ILE A 8 -23.20 -1.64 -10.12
CA ILE A 8 -21.85 -2.22 -10.22
C ILE A 8 -20.83 -1.26 -9.62
N PHE A 9 -20.87 0.01 -10.02
CA PHE A 9 -19.98 1.03 -9.46
C PHE A 9 -20.13 1.14 -7.94
N LYS A 10 -21.36 1.21 -7.43
CA LYS A 10 -21.63 1.27 -5.99
C LYS A 10 -21.06 0.06 -5.26
N PHE A 11 -21.23 -1.13 -5.81
CA PHE A 11 -20.70 -2.36 -5.23
C PHE A 11 -19.17 -2.35 -5.20
N VAL A 12 -18.53 -2.03 -6.32
CA VAL A 12 -17.06 -1.90 -6.40
C VAL A 12 -16.55 -0.84 -5.43
N PHE A 13 -17.23 0.30 -5.34
CA PHE A 13 -16.87 1.36 -4.40
C PHE A 13 -16.94 0.88 -2.95
N ILE A 14 -18.05 0.26 -2.52
CA ILE A 14 -18.21 -0.26 -1.16
C ILE A 14 -17.12 -1.30 -0.85
N LEU A 15 -16.73 -2.12 -1.83
CA LEU A 15 -15.69 -3.13 -1.64
C LEU A 15 -14.28 -2.51 -1.55
N VAL A 16 -13.96 -1.54 -2.39
CA VAL A 16 -12.61 -0.98 -2.54
C VAL A 16 -12.33 0.14 -1.54
N PHE A 17 -13.34 0.93 -1.19
CA PHE A 17 -13.19 2.13 -0.36
C PHE A 17 -12.55 1.88 1.02
N PRO A 18 -12.81 0.78 1.75
CA PRO A 18 -12.11 0.48 3.00
C PRO A 18 -10.58 0.39 2.85
N PHE A 19 -10.09 -0.21 1.75
CA PHE A 19 -8.65 -0.31 1.48
C PHE A 19 -8.04 1.05 1.13
N VAL A 20 -8.77 1.84 0.34
CA VAL A 20 -8.38 3.22 0.01
C VAL A 20 -8.28 4.04 1.30
N LEU A 21 -9.29 3.98 2.16
CA LEU A 21 -9.34 4.74 3.41
C LEU A 21 -8.19 4.36 4.35
N LEU A 22 -7.91 3.06 4.49
CA LEU A 22 -6.79 2.56 5.28
C LEU A 22 -5.46 3.14 4.79
N ILE A 23 -5.13 2.92 3.52
CA ILE A 23 -3.79 3.27 3.00
C ILE A 23 -3.66 4.78 2.80
N ARG A 24 -4.63 5.42 2.13
CA ARG A 24 -4.58 6.86 1.85
C ARG A 24 -4.65 7.67 3.15
N GLY A 25 -5.46 7.21 4.12
CA GLY A 25 -5.51 7.81 5.45
C GLY A 25 -4.16 7.74 6.16
N SER A 26 -3.50 6.57 6.13
CA SER A 26 -2.15 6.43 6.68
C SER A 26 -1.12 7.31 5.97
N VAL A 27 -1.13 7.35 4.64
CA VAL A 27 -0.22 8.23 3.86
C VAL A 27 -0.46 9.69 4.19
N PHE A 28 -1.72 10.11 4.33
CA PHE A 28 -2.08 11.47 4.71
C PHE A 28 -1.55 11.84 6.10
N LEU A 29 -1.79 10.99 7.10
CA LEU A 29 -1.29 11.20 8.46
C LEU A 29 0.23 11.31 8.50
N HIS A 30 0.92 10.42 7.78
CA HIS A 30 2.38 10.47 7.65
C HIS A 30 2.86 11.76 7.01
N SER A 31 2.23 12.15 5.90
CA SER A 31 2.72 13.26 5.08
C SER A 31 2.39 14.65 5.65
N GLN A 32 1.37 14.77 6.50
CA GLN A 32 0.92 16.07 7.02
C GLN A 32 1.31 16.32 8.47
N TYR A 33 1.52 15.27 9.27
CA TYR A 33 1.68 15.40 10.72
C TYR A 33 2.98 14.78 11.25
N GLU A 34 3.89 14.33 10.38
CA GLU A 34 5.20 13.76 10.78
C GLU A 34 5.10 12.60 11.79
N LEU A 35 3.94 11.94 11.83
CA LEU A 35 3.67 10.90 12.81
C LEU A 35 4.48 9.64 12.51
N PHE A 36 4.84 8.94 13.59
CA PHE A 36 5.51 7.66 13.52
C PHE A 36 4.69 6.65 12.66
N PRO A 37 5.31 5.83 11.80
CA PRO A 37 4.60 5.06 10.77
C PRO A 37 3.49 4.16 11.31
N TRP A 38 3.68 3.59 12.50
CA TRP A 38 2.72 2.72 13.15
C TRP A 38 1.49 3.47 13.67
N LEU A 39 1.65 4.73 14.12
CA LEU A 39 0.53 5.60 14.48
C LEU A 39 -0.28 5.99 13.26
N CYS A 40 0.37 6.23 12.11
CA CYS A 40 -0.32 6.49 10.85
C CYS A 40 -1.17 5.29 10.39
N ILE A 41 -0.65 4.08 10.53
CA ILE A 41 -1.42 2.84 10.25
C ILE A 41 -2.58 2.71 11.22
N LEU A 42 -2.35 2.93 12.51
CA LEU A 42 -3.40 2.86 13.53
C LEU A 42 -4.53 3.87 13.24
N GLY A 43 -4.20 5.10 12.84
CA GLY A 43 -5.18 6.10 12.45
C GLY A 43 -5.98 5.70 11.21
N GLY A 44 -5.32 5.22 10.15
CA GLY A 44 -5.98 4.68 8.95
C GLY A 44 -6.88 3.48 9.27
N ALA A 45 -6.42 2.59 10.15
CA ALA A 45 -7.18 1.44 10.64
C ALA A 45 -8.42 1.89 11.44
N LEU A 46 -8.29 2.87 12.33
CA LEU A 46 -9.41 3.41 13.09
C LEU A 46 -10.51 3.98 12.18
N PHE A 47 -10.14 4.80 11.19
CA PHE A 47 -11.10 5.31 10.21
C PHE A 47 -11.78 4.18 9.43
N THR A 48 -11.03 3.13 9.07
CA THR A 48 -11.55 1.96 8.35
C THR A 48 -12.49 1.13 9.22
N VAL A 49 -12.19 0.94 10.50
CA VAL A 49 -13.07 0.24 11.46
C VAL A 49 -14.39 0.98 11.61
N ILE A 50 -14.36 2.32 11.73
CA ILE A 50 -15.57 3.15 11.81
C ILE A 50 -16.41 2.99 10.53
N LEU A 51 -15.78 3.04 9.35
CA LEU A 51 -16.45 2.83 8.08
C LEU A 51 -17.10 1.44 7.99
N LEU A 52 -16.37 0.38 8.31
CA LEU A 52 -16.89 -0.99 8.27
C LEU A 52 -18.02 -1.20 9.28
N PHE A 53 -17.92 -0.59 10.46
CA PHE A 53 -19.01 -0.61 11.42
C PHE A 53 -20.29 0.02 10.85
N ILE A 54 -20.16 1.15 10.14
CA ILE A 54 -21.29 1.78 9.43
C ILE A 54 -21.85 0.83 8.37
N TYR A 55 -21.00 0.22 7.54
CA TYR A 55 -21.42 -0.75 6.52
C TYR A 55 -22.18 -1.94 7.13
N PHE A 56 -21.62 -2.57 8.16
CA PHE A 56 -22.26 -3.69 8.83
C PHE A 56 -23.55 -3.29 9.54
N SER A 57 -23.66 -2.06 10.02
CA SER A 57 -24.89 -1.57 10.65
C SER A 57 -26.01 -1.38 9.62
N PHE A 58 -25.69 -0.85 8.43
CA PHE A 58 -26.66 -0.77 7.34
C PHE A 58 -27.09 -2.15 6.82
N ILE A 59 -26.13 -3.06 6.60
CA ILE A 59 -26.42 -4.43 6.16
C ILE A 59 -27.28 -5.15 7.22
N TYR A 60 -26.92 -5.05 8.50
CA TYR A 60 -27.66 -5.67 9.59
C TYR A 60 -29.07 -5.09 9.72
N GLY A 61 -29.24 -3.76 9.66
CA GLY A 61 -30.55 -3.12 9.71
C GLY A 61 -31.45 -3.55 8.55
N SER A 62 -30.88 -3.64 7.34
CA SER A 62 -31.60 -4.11 6.15
C SER A 62 -32.05 -5.57 6.25
N LEU A 63 -31.31 -6.43 6.95
CA LEU A 63 -31.64 -7.86 7.07
C LEU A 63 -32.53 -8.19 8.27
N SER A 64 -32.32 -7.50 9.39
CA SER A 64 -32.98 -7.82 10.67
C SER A 64 -34.19 -6.94 10.97
N GLY A 65 -34.36 -5.82 10.26
CA GLY A 65 -35.38 -4.80 10.56
C GLY A 65 -35.19 -4.10 11.92
N LYS A 66 -34.10 -4.41 12.64
CA LYS A 66 -33.80 -3.89 13.98
C LYS A 66 -32.52 -3.07 13.96
N PHE A 67 -32.59 -1.88 14.53
CA PHE A 67 -31.41 -1.05 14.82
C PHE A 67 -31.13 -1.05 16.32
N GLY A 68 -29.86 -1.24 16.70
CA GLY A 68 -29.41 -0.79 18.02
C GLY A 68 -29.44 -1.76 19.20
N ASP A 69 -29.61 -3.08 19.01
CA ASP A 69 -29.35 -4.03 20.11
C ASP A 69 -27.87 -3.95 20.54
N SER A 70 -27.60 -3.70 21.83
CA SER A 70 -26.25 -3.51 22.38
C SER A 70 -25.32 -4.69 22.13
N GLY A 71 -25.84 -5.93 22.17
CA GLY A 71 -25.09 -7.13 21.82
C GLY A 71 -24.69 -7.14 20.35
N SER A 72 -25.64 -6.79 19.47
CA SER A 72 -25.40 -6.66 18.03
C SER A 72 -24.36 -5.58 17.69
N VAL A 73 -24.38 -4.44 18.38
CA VAL A 73 -23.41 -3.33 18.18
C VAL A 73 -22.00 -3.80 18.51
N LYS A 74 -21.79 -4.39 19.71
CA LYS A 74 -20.48 -4.88 20.15
C LYS A 74 -19.90 -5.89 19.16
N ARG A 75 -20.72 -6.84 18.69
CA ARG A 75 -20.29 -7.85 17.71
C ARG A 75 -19.88 -7.23 16.38
N ARG A 76 -20.64 -6.24 15.86
CA ARG A 76 -20.28 -5.55 14.61
C ARG A 76 -18.95 -4.81 14.71
N VAL A 77 -18.72 -4.11 15.82
CA VAL A 77 -17.43 -3.42 16.07
C VAL A 77 -16.30 -4.44 16.15
N LEU A 78 -16.47 -5.53 16.91
CA LEU A 78 -15.44 -6.57 17.04
C LEU A 78 -15.07 -7.20 15.70
N ILE A 79 -16.07 -7.52 14.87
CA ILE A 79 -15.84 -8.06 13.51
C ILE A 79 -15.09 -7.04 12.65
N ALA A 80 -15.47 -5.76 12.67
CA ALA A 80 -14.78 -4.71 11.93
C ALA A 80 -13.31 -4.58 12.35
N ILE A 81 -13.03 -4.57 13.66
CA ILE A 81 -11.67 -4.56 14.20
C ILE A 81 -10.89 -5.78 13.72
N LEU A 82 -11.45 -6.98 13.88
CA LEU A 82 -10.77 -8.23 13.54
C LEU A 82 -10.43 -8.28 12.03
N ILE A 83 -11.35 -7.88 11.16
CA ILE A 83 -11.10 -7.82 9.71
C ILE A 83 -9.93 -6.88 9.40
N VAL A 84 -9.95 -5.66 9.96
CA VAL A 84 -8.90 -4.65 9.69
C VAL A 84 -7.56 -5.09 10.24
N VAL A 85 -7.52 -5.63 11.47
CA VAL A 85 -6.28 -6.09 12.11
C VAL A 85 -5.68 -7.27 11.36
N LEU A 86 -6.48 -8.30 11.03
CA LEU A 86 -5.99 -9.46 10.27
C LEU A 86 -5.47 -9.04 8.89
N TYR A 87 -6.20 -8.14 8.22
CA TYR A 87 -5.79 -7.62 6.93
C TYR A 87 -4.48 -6.83 7.02
N ALA A 88 -4.38 -5.88 7.96
CA ALA A 88 -3.19 -5.07 8.15
C ALA A 88 -1.99 -5.93 8.54
N PHE A 89 -2.18 -6.88 9.46
CA PHE A 89 -1.13 -7.81 9.87
C PHE A 89 -0.62 -8.64 8.69
N HIS A 90 -1.53 -9.23 7.91
CA HIS A 90 -1.16 -9.95 6.69
C HIS A 90 -0.39 -9.04 5.72
N GLY A 91 -0.90 -7.84 5.43
CA GLY A 91 -0.29 -6.91 4.48
C GLY A 91 1.08 -6.36 4.93
N LEU A 92 1.34 -6.30 6.23
CA LEU A 92 2.59 -5.77 6.79
C LEU A 92 3.71 -6.82 6.87
N PHE A 93 3.36 -8.08 7.14
CA PHE A 93 4.35 -9.12 7.47
C PHE A 93 4.43 -10.23 6.44
N TYR A 94 3.46 -10.37 5.54
CA TYR A 94 3.45 -11.42 4.54
C TYR A 94 3.64 -10.87 3.12
N ILE A 95 4.67 -11.37 2.45
CA ILE A 95 4.83 -11.27 1.01
C ILE A 95 5.23 -12.63 0.44
N GLY A 96 4.60 -13.02 -0.66
CA GLY A 96 4.88 -14.29 -1.32
C GLY A 96 6.21 -14.22 -2.08
N ASN A 97 7.04 -15.26 -1.98
CA ASN A 97 8.32 -15.34 -2.68
C ASN A 97 8.18 -15.19 -4.21
N LYS A 98 7.04 -15.62 -4.78
CA LYS A 98 6.71 -15.46 -6.20
C LYS A 98 6.61 -14.01 -6.66
N ASN A 99 6.39 -13.07 -5.72
CA ASN A 99 6.28 -11.64 -5.98
C ASN A 99 7.61 -10.91 -5.77
N LEU A 100 8.71 -11.64 -5.54
CA LEU A 100 10.05 -11.10 -5.37
C LEU A 100 10.93 -11.55 -6.53
N LYS A 101 11.84 -10.68 -7.00
CA LYS A 101 12.83 -11.03 -8.03
C LYS A 101 13.77 -12.14 -7.58
N ASN A 102 14.07 -12.21 -6.29
CA ASN A 102 14.88 -13.25 -5.65
C ASN A 102 14.40 -13.40 -4.18
N ASN A 103 14.81 -14.48 -3.51
CA ASN A 103 14.36 -14.74 -2.14
C ASN A 103 15.05 -13.84 -1.09
N SER A 104 16.23 -13.26 -1.38
CA SER A 104 16.92 -12.37 -0.45
C SER A 104 16.20 -11.04 -0.23
N LEU A 105 15.43 -10.57 -1.24
CA LEU A 105 14.57 -9.39 -1.14
C LEU A 105 13.54 -9.46 -0.02
N LYS A 106 13.24 -10.66 0.52
CA LYS A 106 12.22 -10.79 1.56
C LYS A 106 12.59 -10.04 2.83
N SER A 107 13.87 -10.06 3.23
CA SER A 107 14.34 -9.27 4.39
C SER A 107 14.38 -7.78 4.08
N GLU A 108 14.79 -7.40 2.87
CA GLU A 108 14.82 -6.00 2.42
C GLU A 108 13.41 -5.39 2.40
N VAL A 109 12.41 -6.15 1.93
CA VAL A 109 11.01 -5.73 1.97
C VAL A 109 10.55 -5.49 3.40
N LEU A 110 11.09 -6.18 4.42
CA LEU A 110 10.73 -5.91 5.82
C LEU A 110 11.31 -4.60 6.37
N ASP A 111 12.32 -4.05 5.71
CA ASP A 111 12.92 -2.76 6.01
C ASP A 111 12.23 -1.59 5.27
N VAL A 112 11.31 -1.89 4.34
CA VAL A 112 10.47 -0.88 3.69
C VAL A 112 9.45 -0.30 4.66
N HIS A 113 9.16 0.98 4.49
CA HIS A 113 8.19 1.71 5.29
C HIS A 113 6.85 0.96 5.42
N PRO A 114 6.32 0.76 6.65
CA PRO A 114 5.10 -0.02 6.89
C PRO A 114 3.90 0.31 5.98
N ILE A 115 3.63 1.60 5.76
CA ILE A 115 2.53 2.06 4.90
C ILE A 115 2.70 1.62 3.44
N LEU A 116 3.94 1.67 2.95
CA LEU A 116 4.29 1.29 1.58
C LEU A 116 4.21 -0.24 1.41
N ARG A 117 4.64 -1.01 2.42
CA ARG A 117 4.44 -2.48 2.47
C ARG A 117 2.97 -2.87 2.43
N LEU A 118 2.15 -2.23 3.27
CA LEU A 118 0.71 -2.47 3.31
C LEU A 118 0.06 -2.19 1.93
N SER A 119 0.48 -1.11 1.27
CA SER A 119 0.02 -0.75 -0.07
C SER A 119 0.41 -1.78 -1.14
N VAL A 120 1.69 -2.16 -1.23
CA VAL A 120 2.12 -3.14 -2.25
C VAL A 120 1.50 -4.52 -2.02
N SER A 121 1.37 -4.96 -0.76
CA SER A 121 0.68 -6.21 -0.42
C SER A 121 -0.80 -6.19 -0.81
N THR A 122 -1.46 -5.06 -0.62
CA THR A 122 -2.85 -4.86 -1.10
C THR A 122 -2.94 -5.05 -2.61
N LEU A 123 -2.02 -4.43 -3.36
CA LEU A 123 -2.01 -4.54 -4.82
C LEU A 123 -1.70 -5.95 -5.31
N ILE A 124 -0.82 -6.70 -4.64
CA ILE A 124 -0.49 -8.10 -5.00
C ILE A 124 -1.72 -9.02 -5.00
N HIS A 125 -2.73 -8.74 -4.17
CA HIS A 125 -3.99 -9.50 -4.20
C HIS A 125 -4.78 -9.30 -5.50
N LEU A 126 -4.70 -8.12 -6.11
CA LEU A 126 -5.32 -7.80 -7.39
C LEU A 126 -4.42 -8.15 -8.57
N ASP A 127 -3.11 -8.02 -8.39
CA ASP A 127 -2.07 -8.21 -9.37
C ASP A 127 -1.11 -9.32 -8.91
N LYS A 128 -1.52 -10.57 -9.12
CA LYS A 128 -0.79 -11.75 -8.62
C LYS A 128 0.62 -11.94 -9.19
N ASP A 129 0.89 -11.36 -10.36
CA ASP A 129 2.18 -11.46 -11.05
C ASP A 129 3.07 -10.24 -10.81
N LEU A 130 2.68 -9.31 -9.93
CA LEU A 130 3.51 -8.15 -9.58
C LEU A 130 4.83 -8.63 -8.95
N ILE A 131 5.96 -8.13 -9.46
CA ILE A 131 7.29 -8.49 -8.98
C ILE A 131 7.96 -7.25 -8.39
N ILE A 132 8.33 -7.32 -7.12
CA ILE A 132 9.23 -6.37 -6.47
C ILE A 132 10.66 -6.71 -6.89
N THR A 133 11.35 -5.74 -7.45
CA THR A 133 12.72 -5.90 -7.93
C THR A 133 13.75 -5.31 -6.98
N ASP A 134 13.34 -4.38 -6.13
CA ASP A 134 14.20 -3.68 -5.18
C ASP A 134 13.38 -3.06 -4.04
N ALA A 135 13.99 -2.89 -2.86
CA ALA A 135 13.30 -2.48 -1.64
C ALA A 135 14.20 -1.71 -0.65
N ASP A 136 15.45 -2.13 -0.48
CA ASP A 136 16.44 -1.45 0.36
C ASP A 136 17.81 -1.49 -0.33
N ARG A 137 18.50 -0.35 -0.37
CA ARG A 137 19.83 -0.22 -0.97
C ARG A 137 20.80 0.43 -0.01
N MET A 138 22.08 0.15 -0.23
CA MET A 138 23.21 0.89 0.30
C MET A 138 23.95 1.61 -0.84
N PRO A 139 24.70 2.70 -0.56
CA PRO A 139 25.55 3.35 -1.57
C PRO A 139 26.50 2.39 -2.30
N GLU A 140 26.97 1.35 -1.60
CA GLU A 140 27.81 0.27 -2.11
C GLU A 140 27.12 -0.50 -3.24
N ASP A 141 25.79 -0.70 -3.17
CA ASP A 141 25.01 -1.41 -4.20
C ASP A 141 25.08 -0.73 -5.54
N TYR A 142 24.95 0.61 -5.55
CA TYR A 142 25.11 1.40 -6.76
C TYR A 142 26.51 1.21 -7.36
N ARG A 143 27.55 1.23 -6.52
CA ARG A 143 28.94 1.03 -6.98
C ARG A 143 29.13 -0.37 -7.56
N ARG A 144 28.56 -1.41 -6.95
CA ARG A 144 28.57 -2.79 -7.49
C ARG A 144 27.88 -2.91 -8.84
N MET A 145 26.88 -2.07 -9.10
CA MET A 145 26.19 -1.97 -10.39
C MET A 145 26.91 -1.07 -11.41
N GLY A 146 28.07 -0.50 -11.07
CA GLY A 146 28.77 0.46 -11.92
C GLY A 146 28.07 1.83 -12.01
N LEU A 147 27.15 2.12 -11.11
CA LEU A 147 26.40 3.37 -11.04
C LEU A 147 27.02 4.33 -10.03
N LYS A 148 26.87 5.64 -10.28
CA LYS A 148 27.20 6.66 -9.27
C LYS A 148 26.25 6.51 -8.09
N SER A 149 26.81 6.37 -6.89
CA SER A 149 26.04 6.39 -5.65
C SER A 149 25.30 7.72 -5.53
N ARG A 150 23.99 7.67 -5.29
CA ARG A 150 23.20 8.87 -5.00
C ARG A 150 23.24 9.14 -3.51
N ASN A 151 23.51 10.37 -3.10
CA ASN A 151 23.53 10.73 -1.67
C ASN A 151 22.12 10.74 -1.05
N HIS A 152 21.09 11.00 -1.87
CA HIS A 152 19.72 11.26 -1.42
C HIS A 152 18.69 10.20 -1.88
N SER A 153 19.10 8.94 -2.06
CA SER A 153 18.19 7.84 -2.44
C SER A 153 17.13 7.57 -1.37
N LEU A 154 15.87 7.36 -1.78
CA LEU A 154 14.78 6.92 -0.90
C LEU A 154 14.77 5.40 -0.67
N HIS A 155 15.55 4.65 -1.45
CA HIS A 155 15.88 3.25 -1.16
C HIS A 155 16.84 3.09 0.02
N TYR A 156 17.39 4.18 0.57
CA TYR A 156 18.21 4.11 1.78
C TYR A 156 17.31 4.23 3.01
N LYS A 157 17.72 3.64 4.13
CA LYS A 157 17.06 3.86 5.42
C LYS A 157 17.10 5.34 5.78
N GLN A 158 15.93 5.88 6.10
CA GLN A 158 15.75 7.22 6.65
C GLN A 158 15.90 7.18 8.18
N SER A 159 15.81 8.32 8.84
CA SER A 159 15.93 8.50 10.30
C SER A 159 14.94 7.66 11.11
N ASN A 160 13.78 7.36 10.52
CA ASN A 160 12.78 6.48 11.13
C ASN A 160 13.11 4.98 11.01
N GLY A 161 14.26 4.63 10.44
CA GLY A 161 14.77 3.26 10.31
C GLY A 161 14.26 2.50 9.09
N TYR A 162 13.45 3.12 8.22
CA TYR A 162 12.85 2.47 7.07
C TYR A 162 13.31 3.06 5.75
N SER A 163 13.29 2.24 4.70
CA SER A 163 13.42 2.70 3.32
C SER A 163 12.05 3.16 2.80
N HIS A 164 12.05 4.28 2.09
CA HIS A 164 10.83 5.00 1.68
C HIS A 164 10.46 4.72 0.23
N ALA A 165 11.14 3.79 -0.44
CA ALA A 165 10.86 3.42 -1.80
C ALA A 165 10.92 1.92 -2.03
N LEU A 166 10.31 1.49 -3.14
CA LEU A 166 10.45 0.16 -3.71
C LEU A 166 10.38 0.24 -5.24
N ASP A 167 11.00 -0.72 -5.92
CA ASP A 167 10.94 -0.83 -7.37
C ASP A 167 10.06 -2.01 -7.78
N ILE A 168 9.14 -1.77 -8.71
CA ILE A 168 8.22 -2.78 -9.26
C ILE A 168 8.56 -3.02 -10.72
N ARG A 169 8.72 -4.27 -11.11
CA ARG A 169 8.98 -4.67 -12.50
C ARG A 169 7.87 -4.21 -13.44
N THR A 170 8.24 -3.56 -14.53
CA THR A 170 7.31 -3.15 -15.61
C THR A 170 7.59 -3.85 -16.94
N ASN A 171 8.78 -4.42 -17.13
CA ASN A 171 9.10 -5.18 -18.34
C ASN A 171 8.19 -6.42 -18.52
N TYR A 172 7.93 -6.77 -19.78
CA TYR A 172 7.08 -7.91 -20.17
C TYR A 172 5.64 -7.87 -19.62
N ARG A 173 5.18 -6.70 -19.17
CA ARG A 173 3.80 -6.43 -18.75
C ARG A 173 3.16 -5.49 -19.75
N ASN A 174 1.86 -5.65 -19.99
CA ASN A 174 1.15 -4.73 -20.87
C ASN A 174 1.06 -3.32 -20.25
N GLU A 175 1.01 -2.32 -21.13
CA GLU A 175 1.05 -0.91 -20.72
C GLU A 175 -0.19 -0.48 -19.92
N ILE A 176 -1.35 -1.11 -20.16
CA ILE A 176 -2.56 -0.86 -19.37
C ILE A 176 -2.35 -1.28 -17.90
N ARG A 177 -1.77 -2.46 -17.66
CA ARG A 177 -1.45 -2.96 -16.32
C ARG A 177 -0.43 -2.05 -15.64
N ASN A 178 0.62 -1.64 -16.36
CA ASN A 178 1.62 -0.70 -15.84
C ASN A 178 0.98 0.66 -15.48
N PHE A 179 0.07 1.16 -16.32
CA PHE A 179 -0.70 2.36 -16.05
C PHE A 179 -1.58 2.21 -14.80
N LEU A 180 -2.33 1.11 -14.66
CA LEU A 180 -3.21 0.86 -13.52
C LEU A 180 -2.42 0.73 -12.21
N VAL A 181 -1.27 0.05 -12.22
CA VAL A 181 -0.36 -0.04 -11.06
C VAL A 181 0.13 1.35 -10.66
N ARG A 182 0.57 2.16 -11.64
CA ARG A 182 0.98 3.55 -11.38
C ARG A 182 -0.17 4.38 -10.81
N ALA A 183 -1.35 4.32 -11.42
CA ALA A 183 -2.54 5.05 -11.00
C ALA A 183 -2.99 4.67 -9.58
N TYR A 184 -2.90 3.37 -9.24
CA TYR A 184 -3.16 2.88 -7.89
C TYR A 184 -2.26 3.56 -6.85
N PHE A 185 -0.93 3.54 -7.05
CA PHE A 185 -0.01 4.14 -6.08
C PHE A 185 -0.20 5.66 -5.98
N GLN A 186 -0.44 6.34 -7.10
CA GLN A 186 -0.74 7.78 -7.11
C GLN A 186 -2.04 8.09 -6.35
N LEU A 187 -3.08 7.28 -6.53
CA LEU A 187 -4.35 7.42 -5.78
C LEU A 187 -4.14 7.23 -4.28
N MET A 188 -3.29 6.30 -3.88
CA MET A 188 -2.93 6.08 -2.46
C MET A 188 -2.04 7.20 -1.90
N GLY A 189 -1.46 8.05 -2.76
CA GLY A 189 -0.66 9.20 -2.35
C GLY A 189 0.85 9.03 -2.47
N PHE A 190 1.30 7.93 -3.07
CA PHE A 190 2.71 7.71 -3.34
C PHE A 190 3.13 8.47 -4.59
N ARG A 191 4.42 8.81 -4.66
CA ARG A 191 5.05 9.27 -5.89
C ARG A 191 5.49 8.07 -6.70
N THR A 192 5.43 8.22 -8.02
CA THR A 192 5.77 7.14 -8.95
C THR A 192 6.58 7.69 -10.10
N ILE A 193 7.70 7.05 -10.43
CA ILE A 193 8.54 7.37 -11.59
C ILE A 193 8.83 6.07 -12.32
N ARG A 194 8.52 6.01 -13.62
CA ARG A 194 8.94 4.87 -14.43
C ARG A 194 10.32 5.14 -14.98
N HIS A 195 11.25 4.25 -14.70
CA HIS A 195 12.56 4.24 -15.32
C HIS A 195 12.49 3.27 -16.50
N SER A 196 12.29 3.83 -17.70
CA SER A 196 12.26 3.08 -18.96
C SER A 196 13.64 3.11 -19.61
N ASP A 197 14.66 2.69 -18.88
CA ASP A 197 16.03 2.65 -19.40
C ASP A 197 16.45 1.23 -19.76
N SER A 198 17.04 1.08 -20.94
CA SER A 198 17.74 -0.11 -21.44
C SER A 198 19.12 -0.34 -20.77
N GLY A 199 19.31 0.22 -19.57
CA GLY A 199 20.54 0.14 -18.78
C GLY A 199 20.55 -0.98 -17.74
N THR A 200 21.51 -0.92 -16.80
CA THR A 200 21.84 -1.98 -15.83
C THR A 200 20.71 -2.34 -14.84
N THR A 201 19.73 -1.46 -14.61
CA THR A 201 18.66 -1.66 -13.62
C THR A 201 17.35 -2.22 -14.20
N GLY A 202 17.20 -2.20 -15.54
CA GLY A 202 16.00 -2.67 -16.26
C GLY A 202 14.76 -1.78 -16.10
N ASP A 203 13.71 -2.01 -16.91
CA ASP A 203 12.45 -1.25 -16.86
C ASP A 203 11.65 -1.59 -15.58
N HIS A 204 11.46 -0.57 -14.76
CA HIS A 204 10.72 -0.65 -13.50
C HIS A 204 9.98 0.66 -13.17
N LEU A 205 8.96 0.52 -12.32
CA LEU A 205 8.26 1.62 -11.66
C LEU A 205 8.85 1.81 -10.26
N HIS A 206 9.56 2.92 -10.06
CA HIS A 206 9.93 3.40 -8.75
C HIS A 206 8.70 3.96 -8.04
N VAL A 207 8.41 3.49 -6.83
CA VAL A 207 7.32 3.97 -5.98
C VAL A 207 7.91 4.47 -4.68
N SER A 208 7.57 5.70 -4.28
CA SER A 208 8.13 6.30 -3.08
C SER A 208 7.08 7.00 -2.21
N LEU A 209 7.26 6.89 -0.90
CA LEU A 209 6.57 7.66 0.11
C LEU A 209 7.38 8.91 0.45
N MET A 210 6.71 10.01 0.78
CA MET A 210 7.39 11.22 1.24
C MET A 210 8.28 10.92 2.46
N SER A 211 9.52 11.40 2.42
CA SER A 211 10.47 11.34 3.55
C SER A 211 10.62 12.74 4.14
N HIS A 212 10.46 12.88 5.45
CA HIS A 212 10.65 14.16 6.15
C HIS A 212 12.12 14.57 6.22
N ASP A 213 13.04 13.60 6.20
CA ASP A 213 14.48 13.85 6.07
C ASP A 213 14.83 14.43 4.69
N ARG A 214 14.04 14.07 3.67
CA ARG A 214 14.33 14.33 2.25
C ARG A 214 13.05 14.65 1.48
N PRO A 215 12.37 15.78 1.78
CA PRO A 215 11.03 16.08 1.25
C PRO A 215 10.98 16.27 -0.27
N TYR A 216 12.15 16.55 -0.89
CA TYR A 216 12.29 16.77 -2.33
C TYR A 216 12.91 15.59 -3.08
N ALA A 217 13.32 14.52 -2.38
CA ALA A 217 13.85 13.33 -3.04
C ALA A 217 12.76 12.63 -3.86
N LYS A 218 13.20 11.97 -4.93
CA LYS A 218 12.36 11.36 -5.95
C LYS A 218 12.92 10.02 -6.36
#